data_AF-A0A519YSZ4-F1
#
_entry.id   AF-A0A519YSZ4-F1
#
_cell.length_a   1.000
_cell.length_b   1.000
_cell.length_c   1.000
_cell.angle_alpha   90.00
_cell.angle_beta   90.00
_cell.angle_gamma   90.00
#
_symmetry.space_group_name_H-M   'P 1'
#
loop_
_entity.id
_entity.type
_entity.pdbx_description
1 polymer ?
#
loop_
_entity_poly.entity_id
_entity_poly.type
_entity_poly.pdbx_seq_one_letter_code
_entity_poly.pdbx_strand_id
1 'polypeptide(L)'
;MTTSSTHSLPAPRGLHRSVFDWAFAAIVVALGGWAFHAHGASMDVYEKAILAGAMPAIIALAWFWGPIRGLLLLSGLATWGAMTLYMRATDDYGADLAQADKVFWLKYFLSSQSAILWMSVLFFMSTVFYWIGVFSKGVTGARLGSRIAWAGVFMALVGTLVRWFESHQIAPDIGHIPVSNLYEVFVLFSWMTTLFWLYYED
;
A
#
# COMPACT_ATOMS: atom_id res chain seq x y z
N MET A 1 -3.87 47.85 13.10
CA MET A 1 -4.21 47.34 11.76
C MET A 1 -4.00 45.83 11.80
N THR A 2 -5.06 45.05 12.01
CA THR A 2 -5.03 43.59 12.05
C THR A 2 -5.14 43.07 10.63
N THR A 3 -4.05 42.50 10.10
CA THR A 3 -4.05 41.82 8.81
C THR A 3 -4.72 40.46 8.97
N SER A 4 -6.00 40.37 8.60
CA SER A 4 -6.72 39.12 8.48
C SER A 4 -6.13 38.33 7.31
N SER A 5 -5.27 37.35 7.58
CA SER A 5 -4.82 36.38 6.59
C SER A 5 -5.99 35.43 6.27
N THR A 6 -6.72 35.72 5.20
CA THR A 6 -7.72 34.80 4.66
C THR A 6 -7.00 33.57 4.13
N HIS A 7 -7.07 32.47 4.89
CA HIS A 7 -6.65 31.15 4.43
C HIS A 7 -7.61 30.71 3.33
N SER A 8 -7.25 30.92 2.07
CA SER A 8 -8.01 30.40 0.94
C SER A 8 -7.97 28.88 1.00
N LEU A 9 -9.14 28.24 1.14
CA LEU A 9 -9.24 26.79 0.96
C LEU A 9 -8.76 26.46 -0.45
N PRO A 10 -7.99 25.37 -0.65
CA PRO A 10 -7.63 24.92 -1.98
C PRO A 10 -8.90 24.80 -2.82
N ALA A 11 -8.97 25.53 -3.94
CA ALA A 11 -10.06 25.35 -4.87
C ALA A 11 -10.11 23.86 -5.25
N PRO A 12 -11.29 23.20 -5.22
CA PRO A 12 -11.39 21.82 -5.64
C PRO A 12 -10.75 21.72 -7.02
N ARG A 13 -9.72 20.86 -7.18
CA ARG A 13 -9.16 20.55 -8.50
C ARG A 13 -10.35 20.29 -9.42
N GLY A 14 -10.50 21.11 -10.46
CA GLY A 14 -11.70 21.15 -11.28
C GLY A 14 -12.11 19.76 -11.76
N LEU A 15 -13.39 19.58 -12.10
CA LEU A 15 -13.98 18.32 -12.58
C LEU A 15 -13.26 17.67 -13.80
N HIS A 16 -12.27 18.35 -14.39
CA HIS A 16 -11.47 17.82 -15.47
C HIS A 16 -10.49 16.75 -14.96
N ARG A 17 -10.82 15.49 -15.25
CA ARG A 17 -9.97 14.34 -14.98
C ARG A 17 -8.86 14.25 -16.02
N SER A 18 -7.65 13.93 -15.57
CA SER A 18 -6.49 13.74 -16.44
C SER A 18 -6.57 12.41 -17.21
N VAL A 19 -5.78 12.25 -18.27
CA VAL A 19 -5.64 10.96 -18.97
C VAL A 19 -5.18 9.86 -18.01
N PHE A 20 -4.28 10.19 -17.07
CA PHE A 20 -3.80 9.25 -16.07
C PHE A 20 -4.90 8.81 -15.09
N ASP A 21 -5.83 9.71 -14.75
CA ASP A 21 -6.99 9.39 -13.89
C ASP A 21 -7.89 8.33 -14.52
N TRP A 22 -8.12 8.45 -15.83
CA TRP A 22 -8.91 7.50 -16.61
C TRP A 22 -8.16 6.20 -16.88
N ALA A 23 -6.86 6.27 -17.16
CA ALA A 23 -6.01 5.09 -17.33
C ALA A 23 -5.98 4.25 -16.04
N PHE A 24 -5.81 4.89 -14.88
CA PHE A 24 -5.89 4.21 -13.59
C PHE A 24 -7.25 3.52 -13.39
N ALA A 25 -8.35 4.22 -13.68
CA ALA A 25 -9.69 3.65 -13.56
C ALA A 25 -9.88 2.43 -14.50
N ALA A 26 -9.41 2.53 -15.74
CA ALA A 26 -9.46 1.42 -16.70
C ALA A 26 -8.66 0.20 -16.21
N ILE A 27 -7.47 0.43 -15.61
CA ILE A 27 -6.67 -0.65 -15.02
C ILE A 27 -7.42 -1.31 -13.86
N VAL A 28 -8.02 -0.55 -12.95
CA VAL A 28 -8.79 -1.10 -11.82
C VAL A 28 -9.97 -1.95 -12.31
N VAL A 29 -10.72 -1.45 -13.30
CA VAL A 29 -11.84 -2.21 -13.89
C VAL A 29 -11.36 -3.46 -14.63
N ALA A 30 -10.26 -3.36 -15.38
CA ALA A 30 -9.71 -4.50 -16.11
C ALA A 30 -9.23 -5.60 -15.15
N LEU A 31 -8.49 -5.25 -14.09
CA LEU A 31 -8.01 -6.20 -13.09
C LEU A 31 -9.16 -6.81 -12.27
N GLY A 32 -10.14 -5.99 -11.86
CA GLY A 32 -11.31 -6.50 -11.15
C GLY A 32 -12.20 -7.39 -12.03
N GLY A 33 -12.39 -7.03 -13.30
CA GLY A 33 -13.08 -7.87 -14.28
C GLY A 33 -12.35 -9.19 -14.55
N TRP A 34 -11.03 -9.15 -14.66
CA TRP A 34 -10.20 -10.36 -14.76
C TRP A 34 -10.34 -11.23 -13.51
N ALA A 35 -10.33 -10.65 -12.31
CA ALA A 35 -10.52 -11.40 -11.06
C ALA A 35 -11.91 -12.08 -10.99
N PHE A 36 -12.98 -11.39 -11.42
CA PHE A 36 -14.31 -12.02 -11.55
C PHE A 36 -14.31 -13.17 -12.55
N HIS A 37 -13.66 -13.01 -13.70
CA HIS A 37 -13.60 -14.05 -14.72
C HIS A 37 -12.78 -15.27 -14.24
N ALA A 38 -11.61 -15.05 -13.63
CA ALA A 38 -10.69 -16.11 -13.24
C ALA A 38 -11.09 -16.81 -11.93
N HIS A 39 -11.65 -16.06 -10.97
CA HIS A 39 -11.89 -16.54 -9.60
C HIS A 39 -13.34 -16.38 -9.14
N GLY A 40 -14.25 -15.83 -9.96
CA GLY A 40 -15.64 -15.62 -9.56
C GLY A 40 -16.42 -16.91 -9.28
N ALA A 41 -15.98 -18.05 -9.78
CA ALA A 41 -16.57 -19.35 -9.47
C ALA A 41 -16.23 -19.85 -8.05
N SER A 42 -15.08 -19.45 -7.50
CA SER A 42 -14.67 -19.78 -6.13
C SER A 42 -15.15 -18.77 -5.09
N MET A 43 -15.78 -17.67 -5.54
CA MET A 43 -16.25 -16.60 -4.66
C MET A 43 -17.73 -16.78 -4.28
N ASP A 44 -18.03 -16.55 -3.01
CA ASP A 44 -19.40 -16.40 -2.52
C ASP A 44 -20.00 -15.03 -2.90
N VAL A 45 -21.25 -14.78 -2.49
CA VAL A 45 -21.95 -13.53 -2.81
C VAL A 45 -21.34 -12.30 -2.14
N TYR A 46 -20.78 -12.46 -0.92
CA TYR A 46 -20.18 -11.37 -0.17
C TYR A 46 -18.86 -10.96 -0.80
N GLU A 47 -18.01 -11.91 -1.18
CA GLU A 47 -16.73 -11.66 -1.84
C GLU A 47 -16.93 -10.94 -3.19
N LYS A 48 -17.95 -11.36 -3.95
CA LYS A 48 -18.33 -10.67 -5.19
C LYS A 48 -18.80 -9.25 -4.94
N ALA A 49 -19.64 -9.04 -3.92
CA ALA A 49 -20.11 -7.70 -3.57
C ALA A 49 -18.97 -6.79 -3.08
N ILE A 50 -18.03 -7.33 -2.28
CA ILE A 50 -16.85 -6.61 -1.81
C ILE A 50 -15.96 -6.21 -2.99
N LEU A 51 -15.65 -7.13 -3.90
CA LEU A 51 -14.84 -6.82 -5.09
C LEU A 51 -15.53 -5.78 -5.99
N ALA A 52 -16.83 -5.95 -6.23
CA ALA A 52 -17.63 -5.01 -7.03
C ALA A 52 -17.68 -3.62 -6.40
N GLY A 53 -17.79 -3.51 -5.08
CA GLY A 53 -17.78 -2.26 -4.34
C GLY A 53 -16.40 -1.62 -4.20
N ALA A 54 -15.35 -2.44 -4.09
CA ALA A 54 -13.97 -1.98 -3.95
C ALA A 54 -13.47 -1.25 -5.20
N MET A 55 -13.84 -1.71 -6.41
CA MET A 55 -13.45 -1.05 -7.66
C MET A 55 -13.84 0.44 -7.73
N PRO A 56 -15.14 0.83 -7.62
CA PRO A 56 -15.52 2.23 -7.65
C PRO A 56 -15.02 3.01 -6.42
N ALA A 57 -14.90 2.38 -5.25
CA ALA A 57 -14.36 3.03 -4.06
C ALA A 57 -12.87 3.42 -4.25
N ILE A 58 -12.04 2.51 -4.77
CA ILE A 58 -10.64 2.77 -5.07
C ILE A 58 -10.48 3.83 -6.16
N ILE A 59 -11.30 3.77 -7.22
CA ILE A 59 -11.30 4.79 -8.28
C ILE A 59 -11.65 6.16 -7.71
N ALA A 60 -12.72 6.25 -6.91
CA ALA A 60 -13.14 7.50 -6.28
C ALA A 60 -12.05 8.06 -5.36
N LEU A 61 -11.43 7.20 -4.53
CA LEU A 61 -10.35 7.58 -3.64
C LEU A 61 -9.12 8.10 -4.41
N ALA A 62 -8.71 7.40 -5.46
CA ALA A 62 -7.62 7.82 -6.33
C ALA A 62 -7.91 9.14 -7.04
N TRP A 63 -9.15 9.35 -7.49
CA TRP A 63 -9.61 10.60 -8.08
C TRP A 63 -9.68 11.77 -7.09
N PHE A 64 -9.95 11.46 -5.82
CA PHE A 64 -9.96 12.42 -4.73
C PHE A 64 -8.53 12.82 -4.32
N TRP A 65 -7.66 11.85 -4.06
CA TRP A 65 -6.28 12.07 -3.63
C TRP A 65 -5.29 11.39 -4.57
N GLY A 66 -4.76 12.19 -5.48
CA GLY A 66 -4.01 11.68 -6.64
C GLY A 66 -2.76 10.83 -6.36
N PRO A 67 -1.96 11.12 -5.32
CA PRO A 67 -0.79 10.31 -4.95
C PRO A 67 -1.10 8.83 -4.68
N ILE A 68 -2.32 8.50 -4.21
CA ILE A 68 -2.73 7.11 -3.95
C ILE A 68 -2.62 6.23 -5.19
N ARG A 69 -2.79 6.78 -6.42
CA ARG A 69 -2.69 5.99 -7.66
C ARG A 69 -1.34 5.30 -7.79
N GLY A 70 -0.27 6.07 -7.60
CA GLY A 70 1.09 5.55 -7.68
C GLY A 70 1.34 4.53 -6.59
N LEU A 71 0.92 4.83 -5.36
CA LEU A 71 1.07 3.92 -4.22
C LEU A 71 0.39 2.57 -4.47
N LEU A 72 -0.87 2.55 -4.91
CA LEU A 72 -1.63 1.32 -5.16
C LEU A 72 -1.07 0.51 -6.34
N LEU A 73 -0.72 1.16 -7.45
CA LEU A 73 -0.14 0.46 -8.60
C LEU A 73 1.21 -0.16 -8.24
N LEU A 74 2.08 0.59 -7.57
CA LEU A 74 3.40 0.10 -7.20
C LEU A 74 3.31 -1.01 -6.16
N SER A 75 2.49 -0.86 -5.11
CA SER A 75 2.35 -1.91 -4.10
C SER A 75 1.74 -3.17 -4.69
N GLY A 76 0.71 -3.06 -5.54
CA GLY A 76 0.12 -4.19 -6.26
C GLY A 76 1.12 -4.91 -7.15
N LEU A 77 1.94 -4.17 -7.93
CA LEU A 77 2.98 -4.76 -8.77
C LEU A 77 4.10 -5.42 -7.94
N ALA A 78 4.50 -4.82 -6.83
CA ALA A 78 5.51 -5.39 -5.94
C ALA A 78 5.00 -6.67 -5.26
N THR A 79 3.75 -6.69 -4.79
CA THR A 79 3.09 -7.89 -4.24
C THR A 79 2.95 -8.98 -5.30
N TRP A 80 2.49 -8.64 -6.52
CA TRP A 80 2.44 -9.60 -7.62
C TRP A 80 3.84 -10.17 -7.90
N GLY A 81 4.86 -9.30 -7.95
CA GLY A 81 6.26 -9.70 -8.10
C GLY A 81 6.68 -10.69 -7.01
N ALA A 82 6.40 -10.39 -5.75
CA ALA A 82 6.69 -11.29 -4.62
C ALA A 82 6.01 -12.66 -4.78
N MET A 83 4.71 -12.68 -5.11
CA MET A 83 3.96 -13.90 -5.37
C MET A 83 4.60 -14.73 -6.49
N THR A 84 5.02 -14.10 -7.60
CA THR A 84 5.69 -14.82 -8.70
C THR A 84 7.05 -15.38 -8.30
N LEU A 85 7.74 -14.78 -7.34
CA LEU A 85 9.02 -15.28 -6.81
C LEU A 85 8.78 -16.49 -5.90
N TYR A 86 7.77 -16.42 -5.03
CA TYR A 86 7.35 -17.54 -4.18
C TYR A 86 6.91 -18.74 -5.02
N MET A 87 6.06 -18.52 -6.03
CA MET A 87 5.52 -19.57 -6.92
C MET A 87 6.57 -20.28 -7.80
N ARG A 88 7.86 -19.92 -7.71
CA ARG A 88 8.94 -20.64 -8.42
C ARG A 88 9.23 -22.02 -7.83
N ALA A 89 8.88 -22.21 -6.57
CA ALA A 89 8.97 -23.48 -5.86
C ALA A 89 7.70 -23.69 -5.06
N THR A 90 7.18 -24.90 -5.06
CA THR A 90 5.94 -25.26 -4.37
C THR A 90 6.20 -26.40 -3.40
N ASP A 91 5.42 -26.44 -2.33
CA ASP A 91 5.37 -27.52 -1.35
C ASP A 91 3.95 -28.13 -1.30
N ASP A 92 3.68 -28.94 -0.28
CA ASP A 92 2.38 -29.62 -0.10
C ASP A 92 1.20 -28.66 0.12
N TYR A 93 1.46 -27.38 0.47
CA TYR A 93 0.46 -26.39 0.85
C TYR A 93 0.34 -25.23 -0.13
N GLY A 94 1.22 -25.16 -1.14
CA GLY A 94 1.21 -24.11 -2.16
C GLY A 94 2.62 -23.64 -2.48
N ALA A 95 2.86 -22.34 -2.39
CA ALA A 95 4.21 -21.81 -2.60
C ALA A 95 5.14 -22.09 -1.41
N ASP A 96 6.37 -22.55 -1.67
CA ASP A 96 7.38 -22.82 -0.65
C ASP A 96 7.79 -21.52 0.06
N LEU A 97 7.32 -21.33 1.29
CA LEU A 97 7.64 -20.14 2.09
C LEU A 97 9.12 -20.04 2.46
N ALA A 98 9.89 -21.13 2.42
CA ALA A 98 11.34 -21.08 2.63
C ALA A 98 12.08 -20.31 1.53
N GLN A 99 11.42 -19.97 0.41
CA GLN A 99 11.97 -19.05 -0.58
C GLN A 99 12.20 -17.65 -0.02
N ALA A 100 11.51 -17.26 1.05
CA ALA A 100 11.72 -16.01 1.77
C ALA A 100 13.18 -15.83 2.20
N ASP A 101 13.88 -16.91 2.56
CA ASP A 101 15.27 -16.86 3.04
C ASP A 101 16.33 -17.09 1.95
N LYS A 102 15.89 -17.51 0.76
CA LYS A 102 16.76 -17.96 -0.35
C LYS A 102 16.81 -16.96 -1.49
N VAL A 103 15.66 -16.42 -1.89
CA VAL A 103 15.54 -15.51 -3.04
C VAL A 103 15.90 -14.10 -2.61
N PHE A 104 16.93 -13.51 -3.21
CA PHE A 104 17.45 -12.18 -2.86
C PHE A 104 16.35 -11.12 -2.66
N TRP A 105 15.46 -10.96 -3.64
CA TRP A 105 14.41 -9.94 -3.57
C TRP A 105 13.39 -10.19 -2.47
N LEU A 106 13.03 -11.45 -2.21
CA LEU A 106 12.14 -11.79 -1.10
C LEU A 106 12.85 -11.51 0.23
N LYS A 107 14.05 -12.10 0.40
CA LYS A 107 14.84 -12.02 1.63
C LYS A 107 15.11 -10.60 2.07
N TYR A 108 15.44 -9.72 1.14
CA TYR A 108 15.88 -8.39 1.49
C TYR A 108 14.82 -7.32 1.33
N PHE A 109 13.67 -7.58 0.67
CA PHE A 109 12.72 -6.51 0.39
C PHE A 109 11.26 -6.94 0.42
N LEU A 110 10.89 -8.01 -0.28
CA LEU A 110 9.51 -8.28 -0.68
C LEU A 110 8.78 -9.31 0.19
N SER A 111 9.48 -10.15 0.95
CA SER A 111 8.79 -11.00 1.94
C SER A 111 8.08 -10.13 2.97
N SER A 112 7.01 -10.63 3.59
CA SER A 112 6.25 -9.81 4.55
C SER A 112 7.13 -9.27 5.68
N GLN A 113 7.99 -10.13 6.24
CA GLN A 113 8.89 -9.78 7.33
C GLN A 113 9.88 -8.69 6.92
N SER A 114 10.53 -8.84 5.77
CA SER A 114 11.53 -7.89 5.30
C SER A 114 10.91 -6.57 4.90
N ALA A 115 9.73 -6.59 4.28
CA ALA A 115 9.00 -5.39 3.92
C ALA A 115 8.58 -4.58 5.15
N ILE A 116 8.06 -5.24 6.20
CA ILE A 116 7.67 -4.58 7.45
C ILE A 116 8.89 -4.06 8.22
N LEU A 117 10.04 -4.73 8.14
CA LEU A 117 11.29 -4.23 8.69
C LEU A 117 11.72 -2.95 7.98
N TRP A 118 11.68 -2.91 6.64
CA TRP A 118 11.97 -1.70 5.87
C TRP A 118 10.99 -0.57 6.17
N MET A 119 9.69 -0.84 6.30
CA MET A 119 8.72 0.15 6.79
C MET A 119 9.21 0.79 8.09
N SER A 120 9.62 -0.03 9.06
CA SER A 120 10.03 0.44 10.38
C SER A 120 11.29 1.32 10.31
N VAL A 121 12.30 0.89 9.53
CA VAL A 121 13.51 1.67 9.28
C VAL A 121 13.18 3.00 8.60
N LEU A 122 12.33 2.98 7.58
CA LEU A 122 11.95 4.17 6.81
C LEU A 122 11.13 5.14 7.67
N PHE A 123 10.20 4.69 8.49
CA PHE A 123 9.47 5.57 9.41
C PHE A 123 10.38 6.22 10.45
N PHE A 124 11.36 5.47 10.98
CA PHE A 124 12.36 6.04 11.87
C PHE A 124 13.21 7.10 11.16
N MET A 125 13.73 6.79 9.96
CA MET A 125 14.48 7.74 9.15
C MET A 125 13.65 8.99 8.82
N SER A 126 12.41 8.81 8.39
CA SER A 126 11.47 9.90 8.10
C SER A 126 11.34 10.85 9.29
N THR A 127 11.14 10.28 10.48
CA THR A 127 11.06 11.06 11.73
C THR A 127 12.32 11.90 11.96
N VAL A 128 13.52 11.32 11.77
CA VAL A 128 14.79 12.05 11.89
C VAL A 128 14.85 13.21 10.88
N PHE A 129 14.45 12.99 9.63
CA PHE A 129 14.48 14.03 8.60
C PHE A 129 13.46 15.15 8.85
N TYR A 130 12.27 14.84 9.36
CA TYR A 130 11.34 15.86 9.82
C TYR A 130 11.93 16.71 10.95
N TRP A 131 12.56 16.08 11.95
CA TRP A 131 13.26 16.82 13.01
C TRP A 131 14.40 17.70 12.48
N ILE A 132 15.20 17.20 11.53
CA ILE A 132 16.20 18.03 10.85
C ILE A 132 15.54 19.23 10.16
N GLY A 133 14.40 19.04 9.49
CA GLY A 133 13.62 20.12 8.89
C GLY A 133 13.21 21.19 9.91
N VAL A 134 12.72 20.76 11.09
CA VAL A 134 12.35 21.66 12.18
C VAL A 134 13.55 22.43 12.73
N PHE A 135 14.66 21.75 13.05
CA PHE A 135 15.83 22.39 13.65
C PHE A 135 16.62 23.27 12.67
N SER A 136 16.76 22.83 11.42
CA SER A 136 17.43 23.61 10.37
C SER A 136 16.57 24.77 9.85
N LYS A 137 15.26 24.79 10.17
CA LYS A 137 14.26 25.68 9.57
C LYS A 137 14.26 25.62 8.03
N GLY A 138 14.73 24.49 7.47
CA GLY A 138 14.95 24.30 6.04
C GLY A 138 13.91 23.37 5.42
N VAL A 139 13.45 23.70 4.22
CA VAL A 139 12.45 22.92 3.46
C VAL A 139 12.98 21.53 3.06
N THR A 140 14.29 21.39 2.88
CA THR A 140 14.91 20.14 2.40
C THR A 140 14.72 18.98 3.37
N GLY A 141 14.89 19.19 4.67
CA GLY A 141 14.74 18.14 5.69
C GLY A 141 13.31 17.58 5.71
N ALA A 142 12.31 18.46 5.80
CA ALA A 142 10.90 18.08 5.77
C ALA A 142 10.51 17.36 4.46
N ARG A 143 10.95 17.87 3.31
CA ARG A 143 10.68 17.23 2.00
C ARG A 143 11.27 15.82 1.90
N LEU A 144 12.48 15.59 2.43
CA LEU A 144 13.06 14.26 2.48
C LEU A 144 12.30 13.35 3.45
N GLY A 145 11.90 13.87 4.62
CA GLY A 145 11.05 13.15 5.57
C GLY A 145 9.76 12.65 4.91
N SER A 146 9.04 13.53 4.22
CA SER A 146 7.81 13.19 3.50
C SER A 146 8.01 12.10 2.44
N ARG A 147 9.06 12.21 1.61
CA ARG A 147 9.39 11.17 0.61
C ARG A 147 9.72 9.82 1.22
N ILE A 148 10.46 9.82 2.33
CA ILE A 148 10.81 8.59 3.07
C ILE A 148 9.55 8.02 3.75
N ALA A 149 8.64 8.84 4.26
CA ALA A 149 7.35 8.40 4.78
C ALA A 149 6.51 7.71 3.70
N TRP A 150 6.42 8.29 2.49
CA TRP A 150 5.76 7.62 1.35
C TRP A 150 6.39 6.26 1.02
N ALA A 151 7.72 6.17 1.04
CA ALA A 151 8.42 4.89 0.83
C ALA A 151 8.12 3.88 1.96
N GLY A 152 8.05 4.34 3.21
CA GLY A 152 7.67 3.51 4.35
C GLY A 152 6.25 2.97 4.25
N VAL A 153 5.29 3.80 3.84
CA VAL A 153 3.90 3.35 3.58
C VAL A 153 3.86 2.34 2.43
N PHE A 154 4.63 2.57 1.36
CA PHE A 154 4.75 1.60 0.28
C PHE A 154 5.23 0.24 0.79
N MET A 155 6.31 0.20 1.57
CA MET A 155 6.83 -1.04 2.15
C MET A 155 5.83 -1.68 3.12
N ALA A 156 5.08 -0.88 3.89
CA ALA A 156 4.02 -1.38 4.77
C ALA A 156 2.92 -2.11 3.98
N LEU A 157 2.41 -1.49 2.92
CA LEU A 157 1.36 -2.08 2.08
C LEU A 157 1.85 -3.34 1.37
N VAL A 158 3.08 -3.34 0.84
CA VAL A 158 3.69 -4.55 0.27
C VAL A 158 3.76 -5.65 1.32
N GLY A 159 4.27 -5.34 2.52
CA GLY A 159 4.36 -6.31 3.61
C GLY A 159 3.01 -6.87 4.04
N THR A 160 2.00 -6.01 4.19
CA THR A 160 0.62 -6.41 4.52
C THR A 160 0.01 -7.29 3.43
N LEU A 161 0.11 -6.91 2.16
CA LEU A 161 -0.48 -7.69 1.05
C LEU A 161 0.25 -9.03 0.85
N VAL A 162 1.58 -9.05 0.94
CA VAL A 162 2.36 -10.29 0.86
C VAL A 162 2.08 -11.17 2.07
N ARG A 163 1.88 -10.60 3.26
CA ARG A 163 1.49 -11.34 4.46
C ARG A 163 0.16 -12.07 4.26
N TRP A 164 -0.81 -11.42 3.60
CA TRP A 164 -2.08 -12.05 3.25
C TRP A 164 -1.88 -13.26 2.33
N PHE A 165 -1.01 -13.14 1.32
CA PHE A 165 -0.65 -14.27 0.46
C PHE A 165 0.04 -15.40 1.24
N GLU A 166 1.10 -15.06 1.99
CA GLU A 166 1.90 -16.02 2.75
C GLU A 166 1.05 -16.80 3.77
N SER A 167 0.07 -16.16 4.42
CA SER A 167 -0.80 -16.83 5.39
C SER A 167 -1.61 -17.98 4.78
N HIS A 168 -1.98 -17.87 3.50
CA HIS A 168 -2.71 -18.91 2.77
C HIS A 168 -1.81 -20.06 2.29
N GLN A 169 -0.47 -19.92 2.38
CA GLN A 169 0.47 -20.98 1.98
C GLN A 169 0.98 -21.80 3.18
N ILE A 170 0.58 -21.47 4.42
CA ILE A 170 1.10 -22.14 5.62
C ILE A 170 0.51 -23.54 5.78
N ALA A 171 -0.81 -23.65 5.72
CA ALA A 171 -1.58 -24.87 5.87
C ALA A 171 -3.06 -24.60 5.50
N PRO A 172 -3.86 -25.66 5.27
CA PRO A 172 -5.30 -25.51 5.05
C PRO A 172 -5.96 -24.74 6.20
N ASP A 173 -6.89 -23.85 5.86
CA ASP A 173 -7.70 -23.06 6.81
C ASP A 173 -6.93 -22.10 7.75
N ILE A 174 -5.65 -21.81 7.47
CA ILE A 174 -4.84 -20.82 8.23
C ILE A 174 -4.85 -19.42 7.60
N GLY A 175 -5.20 -19.32 6.31
CA GLY A 175 -5.23 -18.06 5.57
C GLY A 175 -6.11 -17.00 6.24
N HIS A 176 -5.58 -15.80 6.41
CA HIS A 176 -6.29 -14.69 7.02
C HIS A 176 -5.88 -13.34 6.44
N ILE A 177 -6.81 -12.39 6.53
CA ILE A 177 -6.54 -10.97 6.30
C ILE A 177 -5.59 -10.50 7.41
N PRO A 178 -4.52 -9.73 7.08
CA PRO A 178 -3.45 -9.34 8.01
C PRO A 178 -3.88 -8.28 9.03
N VAL A 179 -4.82 -8.66 9.90
CA VAL A 179 -5.38 -7.90 11.03
C VAL A 179 -5.75 -8.85 12.18
N SER A 180 -5.18 -10.06 12.20
CA SER A 180 -5.62 -11.14 13.09
C SER A 180 -4.91 -11.15 14.45
N ASN A 181 -3.78 -10.45 14.56
CA ASN A 181 -3.03 -10.33 15.80
C ASN A 181 -2.61 -8.88 16.07
N LEU A 182 -2.18 -8.60 17.31
CA LEU A 182 -1.83 -7.26 17.77
C LEU A 182 -0.66 -6.64 17.00
N TYR A 183 0.29 -7.46 16.53
CA TYR A 183 1.38 -6.98 15.68
C TYR A 183 0.87 -6.46 14.33
N GLU A 184 0.03 -7.23 13.63
CA GLU A 184 -0.56 -6.85 12.35
C GLU A 184 -1.44 -5.59 12.48
N VAL A 185 -2.19 -5.48 13.57
CA VAL A 185 -2.97 -4.27 13.88
C VAL A 185 -2.05 -3.05 14.09
N PHE A 186 -0.88 -3.20 14.71
CA PHE A 186 0.07 -2.10 14.83
C PHE A 186 0.66 -1.69 13.49
N VAL A 187 0.96 -2.64 12.60
CA VAL A 187 1.41 -2.31 11.23
C VAL A 187 0.34 -1.49 10.51
N LEU A 188 -0.93 -1.92 10.57
CA LEU A 188 -2.07 -1.18 10.02
C LEU A 188 -2.16 0.24 10.59
N PHE A 189 -2.12 0.36 11.91
CA PHE A 189 -2.17 1.64 12.61
C PHE A 189 -1.03 2.57 12.18
N SER A 190 0.20 2.06 12.07
CA SER A 190 1.37 2.84 11.68
C SER A 190 1.22 3.42 10.27
N TRP A 191 0.97 2.59 9.24
CA TRP A 191 0.93 3.12 7.88
C TRP A 191 -0.31 3.98 7.63
N MET A 192 -1.44 3.68 8.26
CA MET A 192 -2.64 4.50 8.13
C MET A 192 -2.43 5.87 8.78
N THR A 193 -1.83 5.94 9.97
CA THR A 193 -1.49 7.21 10.62
C THR A 193 -0.53 8.04 9.78
N THR A 194 0.49 7.40 9.19
CA THR A 194 1.43 8.08 8.28
C THR A 194 0.74 8.57 7.00
N LEU A 195 -0.20 7.81 6.42
CA LEU A 195 -0.98 8.29 5.28
C LEU A 195 -1.87 9.48 5.63
N PHE A 196 -2.51 9.47 6.81
CA PHE A 196 -3.28 10.63 7.28
C PHE A 196 -2.38 11.86 7.41
N TRP A 197 -1.18 11.70 7.97
CA TRP A 197 -0.19 12.78 8.03
C TRP A 197 0.18 13.31 6.64
N LEU A 198 0.52 12.42 5.70
CA LEU A 198 0.89 12.79 4.33
C LEU A 198 -0.25 13.46 3.56
N TYR A 199 -1.50 13.04 3.82
CA TYR A 199 -2.68 13.66 3.21
C TYR A 199 -2.86 15.13 3.64
N TYR A 200 -2.57 15.46 4.90
CA TYR A 200 -2.64 16.84 5.40
C TYR A 200 -1.39 17.68 5.04
N GLU A 201 -0.29 17.02 4.65
CA GLU A 201 0.92 17.70 4.20
C GLU A 201 0.84 18.15 2.72
N ASP A 202 0.07 17.42 1.89
CA ASP A 202 -0.18 17.71 0.48
C ASP A 202 -1.10 18.93 0.24
#